data_AF-A0AAD8C1W7-F1
#
_entry.id   AF-A0AAD8C1W7-F1
#
_cell.length_a   1.000
_cell.length_b   1.000
_cell.length_c   1.000
_cell.angle_alpha   90.00
_cell.angle_beta   90.00
_cell.angle_gamma   90.00
#
_symmetry.space_group_name_H-M   'P 1'
#
loop_
_entity.id
_entity.type
_entity.pdbx_description
1 polymer ?
#
loop_
_entity_poly.entity_id
_entity_poly.type
_entity_poly.pdbx_seq_one_letter_code
_entity_poly.pdbx_strand_id
1 'polypeptide(L)'
;MYDTWITNGQHDDNPLSSSSLNGSYRQDNLGGCKKHFRSFILDNWINVKKVKLSVYVNGSDVDYIEFQGVSTSRDTWFKQALISNSSWLNIITDTSIHDFSLQG
;
A
#
# COMPACT_ATOMS: atom_id res chain seq x y z
N MET A 1 -4.86 -4.65 9.70
CA MET A 1 -4.55 -4.23 8.31
C MET A 1 -5.81 -3.89 7.53
N TYR A 2 -6.77 -4.82 7.37
CA TYR A 2 -8.02 -4.56 6.65
C TYR A 2 -8.87 -3.43 7.23
N ASP A 3 -9.08 -3.40 8.55
CA ASP A 3 -9.87 -2.33 9.19
C ASP A 3 -9.32 -0.94 8.86
N THR A 4 -7.99 -0.78 8.92
CA THR A 4 -7.32 0.45 8.53
C THR A 4 -7.54 0.76 7.05
N TRP A 5 -7.55 -0.24 6.17
CA TRP A 5 -7.82 -0.04 4.74
C TRP A 5 -9.21 0.56 4.49
N ILE A 6 -10.25 -0.03 5.10
CA ILE A 6 -11.66 0.33 4.84
C ILE A 6 -12.16 1.57 5.60
N THR A 7 -11.38 2.09 6.56
CA THR A 7 -11.79 3.25 7.38
C THR A 7 -11.69 4.55 6.58
N ASN A 8 -12.73 4.84 5.80
CA ASN A 8 -12.87 6.10 5.08
C ASN A 8 -12.80 7.30 6.05
N GLY A 9 -12.12 8.36 5.64
CA GLY A 9 -11.97 9.58 6.45
C GLY A 9 -10.83 9.52 7.49
N GLN A 10 -10.17 8.38 7.69
CA GLN A 10 -8.93 8.33 8.48
C GLN A 10 -7.75 8.76 7.61
N HIS A 11 -7.11 9.88 7.99
CA HIS A 11 -5.96 10.46 7.28
C HIS A 11 -4.82 10.68 8.27
N ASP A 12 -3.88 9.74 8.33
CA ASP A 12 -2.72 9.79 9.23
C ASP A 12 -1.60 10.71 8.69
N ASP A 13 -1.69 11.14 7.43
CA ASP A 13 -0.84 12.14 6.78
C ASP A 13 -1.36 13.57 6.88
N ASN A 14 -2.55 13.77 7.46
CA ASN A 14 -3.12 15.10 7.64
C ASN A 14 -2.62 15.72 8.96
N PRO A 15 -1.84 16.83 8.91
CA PRO A 15 -1.28 17.47 10.10
C PRO A 15 -2.34 18.14 10.99
N LEU A 16 -3.56 18.35 10.49
CA LEU A 16 -4.65 18.99 11.24
C LEU A 16 -5.51 18.01 12.04
N SER A 17 -5.52 16.72 11.67
CA SER A 17 -6.31 15.68 12.34
C SER A 17 -5.46 14.67 13.13
N SER A 18 -4.14 14.66 12.95
CA SER A 18 -3.25 13.75 13.68
C SER A 18 -2.85 14.36 15.03
N SER A 19 -3.60 14.04 16.08
CA SER A 19 -3.23 14.35 17.48
C SER A 19 -1.94 13.66 17.96
N SER A 20 -1.29 12.90 17.09
CA SER A 20 0.08 12.44 17.27
C SER A 20 0.74 12.29 15.90
N LEU A 21 1.76 13.12 15.65
CA LEU A 21 2.84 12.85 14.68
C LEU A 21 3.63 11.63 15.17
N ASN A 22 2.97 10.49 15.38
CA ASN A 22 3.61 9.24 15.72
C ASN A 22 4.26 8.70 14.45
N GLY A 23 5.51 8.26 14.57
CA GLY A 23 6.47 7.97 13.49
C GLY A 23 6.06 6.99 12.39
N SER A 24 4.80 6.57 12.29
CA SER A 24 4.28 5.71 11.22
C SER A 24 4.31 6.34 9.82
N TYR A 25 4.53 7.64 9.73
CA TYR A 25 4.77 8.32 8.46
C TYR A 25 6.26 8.33 8.04
N ARG A 26 7.19 8.00 8.96
CA ARG A 26 8.63 7.99 8.65
C ARG A 26 9.21 6.58 8.73
N GLN A 27 9.79 6.17 7.61
CA GLN A 27 10.38 4.85 7.44
C GLN A 27 11.66 4.63 8.28
N ASP A 28 12.29 5.70 8.74
CA ASP A 28 13.49 5.69 9.60
C ASP A 28 13.17 5.54 11.10
N ASN A 29 11.89 5.55 11.50
CA ASN A 29 11.46 5.42 12.89
C ASN A 29 10.26 4.47 13.07
N LEU A 30 10.34 3.30 12.43
CA LEU A 30 9.30 2.26 12.49
C LEU A 30 9.08 1.68 13.91
N GLY A 31 10.06 1.80 14.80
CA GLY A 31 9.99 1.27 16.18
C GLY A 31 8.95 1.95 17.06
N GLY A 32 8.47 3.15 16.69
CA GLY A 32 7.39 3.87 17.38
C GLY A 32 5.98 3.55 16.88
N CYS A 33 5.85 2.76 15.82
CA CYS A 33 4.59 2.57 15.11
C CYS A 33 3.73 1.48 15.75
N LYS A 34 2.80 1.89 16.61
CA LYS A 34 1.85 0.96 17.24
C LYS A 34 0.58 0.70 16.41
N LYS A 35 0.45 1.37 15.26
CA LYS A 35 -0.71 1.27 14.37
C LYS A 35 -0.29 1.31 12.90
N HIS A 36 -1.12 0.71 12.05
CA HIS A 36 -1.02 0.88 10.61
C HIS A 36 -1.28 2.34 10.21
N PHE A 37 -0.54 2.82 9.23
CA PHE A 37 -0.67 4.15 8.66
C PHE A 37 -1.62 4.13 7.46
N ARG A 38 -2.47 5.14 7.35
CA ARG A 38 -3.38 5.33 6.22
C ARG A 38 -3.28 6.76 5.67
N SER A 39 -2.97 6.90 4.39
CA SER A 39 -2.89 8.20 3.72
C SER A 39 -4.24 8.65 3.16
N PHE A 40 -4.46 9.97 3.11
CA PHE A 40 -5.57 10.64 2.42
C PHE A 40 -5.74 10.21 0.97
N ILE A 41 -4.65 9.83 0.27
CA ILE A 41 -4.71 9.40 -1.14
C ILE A 41 -5.62 8.18 -1.35
N LEU A 42 -5.86 7.37 -0.31
CA LEU A 42 -6.77 6.22 -0.39
C LEU A 42 -8.25 6.62 -0.46
N ASP A 43 -8.62 7.80 0.03
CA ASP A 43 -9.96 8.36 -0.16
C ASP A 43 -10.03 9.24 -1.42
N ASN A 44 -8.91 9.85 -1.80
CA ASN A 44 -8.81 10.69 -2.98
C ASN A 44 -7.89 10.07 -4.03
N TRP A 45 -8.28 8.90 -4.55
CA TRP A 45 -7.51 8.12 -5.53
C TRP A 45 -7.53 8.79 -6.92
N ILE A 46 -6.87 9.93 -7.04
CA ILE A 46 -6.80 10.76 -8.24
C ILE A 46 -5.34 10.93 -8.64
N ASN A 47 -5.05 10.86 -9.94
CA ASN A 47 -3.70 11.03 -10.50
C ASN A 47 -2.66 10.00 -10.01
N VAL A 48 -3.09 8.82 -9.57
CA VAL A 48 -2.19 7.72 -9.21
C VAL A 48 -1.62 7.09 -10.49
N LYS A 49 -0.31 7.26 -10.71
CA LYS A 49 0.38 6.73 -11.91
C LYS A 49 0.96 5.34 -11.69
N LYS A 50 1.48 5.10 -10.48
CA LYS A 50 2.10 3.84 -10.07
C LYS A 50 1.75 3.56 -8.63
N VAL A 51 1.68 2.27 -8.29
CA VAL A 51 1.56 1.80 -6.90
C VAL A 51 2.71 0.83 -6.66
N LYS A 52 3.36 0.92 -5.50
CA LYS A 52 4.41 -0.03 -5.10
C LYS A 52 3.98 -0.74 -3.82
N LEU A 53 3.93 -2.06 -3.85
CA LEU A 53 3.93 -2.89 -2.66
C LEU A 53 5.39 -3.18 -2.31
N SER A 54 5.79 -2.91 -1.08
CA SER A 54 7.15 -3.13 -0.60
C SER A 54 7.11 -3.87 0.73
N VAL A 55 8.00 -4.83 0.91
CA VAL A 55 8.18 -5.60 2.14
C VAL A 55 9.48 -5.15 2.78
N TYR A 56 9.42 -4.73 4.04
CA TYR A 56 10.59 -4.27 4.78
C TYR A 56 10.97 -5.25 5.89
N VAL A 57 12.25 -5.59 5.98
CA VAL A 57 12.84 -6.32 7.11
C VAL A 57 13.95 -5.46 7.69
N ASN A 58 13.89 -5.19 9.00
CA ASN A 58 14.87 -4.36 9.72
C ASN A 58 15.12 -3.00 9.04
N GLY A 59 14.05 -2.38 8.50
CA GLY A 59 14.12 -1.07 7.83
C GLY A 59 14.69 -1.10 6.40
N SER A 60 15.02 -2.27 5.86
CA SER A 60 15.48 -2.43 4.47
C SER A 60 14.40 -3.06 3.60
N ASP A 61 14.22 -2.55 2.38
CA ASP A 61 13.30 -3.10 1.36
C ASP A 61 13.86 -4.45 0.89
N VAL A 62 13.17 -5.55 1.19
CA VAL A 62 13.62 -6.90 0.83
C VAL A 62 12.90 -7.46 -0.40
N ASP A 63 11.65 -7.03 -0.63
CA ASP A 63 10.86 -7.50 -1.76
C ASP A 63 9.85 -6.44 -2.20
N TYR A 64 9.50 -6.42 -3.48
CA TYR A 64 8.57 -5.44 -4.01
C TYR A 64 7.81 -5.89 -5.27
N ILE A 65 6.65 -5.27 -5.51
CA ILE A 65 5.95 -5.25 -6.80
C ILE A 65 5.54 -3.83 -7.13
N GLU A 66 5.77 -3.40 -8.36
CA GLU A 66 5.27 -2.13 -8.90
C GLU A 66 4.13 -2.39 -9.88
N PHE A 67 3.03 -1.68 -9.70
CA PHE A 67 1.84 -1.75 -10.54
C PHE A 67 1.63 -0.44 -11.31
N GLN A 68 1.06 -0.54 -12.50
CA GLN A 68 0.47 0.60 -13.21
C GLN A 68 -0.79 1.05 -12.46
N GLY A 69 -0.80 2.30 -12.00
CA GLY A 69 -1.90 2.88 -11.23
C GLY A 69 -2.94 3.61 -12.09
N VAL A 70 -2.62 3.91 -13.35
CA VAL A 70 -3.50 4.66 -14.24
C VAL A 70 -4.82 3.91 -14.45
N SER A 71 -5.94 4.63 -14.36
CA SER A 71 -7.29 4.08 -14.50
C SER A 71 -7.66 2.99 -13.49
N THR A 72 -6.95 2.90 -12.37
CA THR A 72 -7.29 2.02 -11.25
C THR A 72 -8.05 2.79 -10.16
N SER A 73 -8.64 2.04 -9.25
CA SER A 73 -9.12 2.55 -7.95
C SER A 73 -8.26 1.95 -6.84
N ARG A 74 -8.46 2.45 -5.61
CA ARG A 74 -7.83 1.87 -4.41
C ARG A 74 -8.06 0.36 -4.32
N ASP A 75 -9.20 -0.15 -4.77
CA ASP A 75 -9.56 -1.58 -4.61
C ASP A 75 -9.28 -2.41 -5.87
N THR A 76 -8.61 -1.88 -6.90
CA THR A 76 -8.41 -2.59 -8.18
C THR A 76 -7.00 -2.55 -8.76
N TRP A 77 -6.05 -1.85 -8.13
CA TRP A 77 -4.68 -1.67 -8.65
C TRP A 77 -3.82 -2.95 -8.60
N PHE A 78 -4.15 -3.90 -7.72
CA PHE A 78 -3.33 -5.09 -7.42
C PHE A 78 -3.54 -6.26 -8.41
N LYS A 79 -4.03 -5.98 -9.63
CA LYS A 79 -4.20 -7.02 -10.65
C LYS A 79 -2.85 -7.42 -11.24
N GLN A 80 -2.65 -8.71 -11.47
CA GLN A 80 -1.41 -9.24 -12.10
C GLN A 80 -1.12 -8.56 -13.45
N ALA A 81 -2.14 -8.32 -14.27
CA ALA A 81 -2.00 -7.62 -15.56
C ALA A 81 -1.49 -6.17 -15.45
N LEU A 82 -1.50 -5.58 -14.25
CA LEU A 82 -0.97 -4.25 -13.99
C LEU A 82 0.47 -4.27 -13.46
N ILE A 83 1.06 -5.44 -13.19
CA ILE A 83 2.44 -5.54 -12.72
C ILE A 83 3.38 -5.03 -13.82
N SER A 84 4.25 -4.09 -13.44
CA SER A 84 5.23 -3.44 -14.29
C SER A 84 6.66 -3.78 -13.92
N ASN A 85 6.91 -4.14 -12.66
CA ASN A 85 8.21 -4.56 -12.14
C ASN A 85 7.98 -5.38 -10.85
N SER A 86 8.89 -6.27 -10.50
CA SER A 86 8.78 -7.12 -9.31
C SER A 86 10.14 -7.72 -8.92
N SER A 87 10.40 -7.90 -7.62
CA SER A 87 11.51 -8.73 -7.12
C SER A 87 11.23 -10.23 -7.26
N TRP A 88 9.95 -10.62 -7.27
CA TRP A 88 9.52 -12.01 -7.46
C TRP A 88 9.55 -12.40 -8.95
N LEU A 89 10.41 -13.36 -9.29
CA LEU A 89 10.77 -13.73 -10.67
C LEU A 89 9.60 -14.26 -11.52
N ASN A 90 8.61 -14.92 -10.90
CA ASN A 90 7.57 -15.64 -11.63
C ASN A 90 6.17 -15.01 -11.49
N ILE A 91 6.04 -13.90 -10.75
CA ILE A 91 4.71 -13.36 -10.42
C ILE A 91 3.91 -12.87 -11.63
N ILE A 92 4.60 -12.48 -12.71
CA ILE A 92 3.96 -12.00 -13.94
C ILE A 92 3.42 -13.17 -14.79
N THR A 93 4.08 -14.33 -14.71
CA THR A 93 3.77 -15.51 -15.53
C THR A 93 3.04 -16.59 -14.73
N ASP A 94 2.83 -16.39 -13.43
CA ASP A 94 2.13 -17.34 -12.58
C ASP A 94 0.67 -17.47 -13.02
N THR A 95 0.26 -18.68 -13.38
CA THR A 95 -1.11 -18.99 -13.81
C THR A 95 -1.96 -19.59 -12.69
N SER A 96 -1.38 -19.75 -11.50
CA SER A 96 -2.07 -20.22 -10.31
C SER A 96 -3.06 -19.15 -9.86
N ILE A 97 -4.35 -19.41 -10.09
CA ILE A 97 -5.41 -18.49 -9.66
C ILE A 97 -5.52 -18.58 -8.14
N HIS A 98 -5.04 -17.54 -7.47
CA HIS A 98 -5.33 -17.29 -6.08
C HIS A 98 -6.21 -16.05 -6.00
N ASP A 99 -7.48 -16.25 -5.65
CA ASP A 99 -8.40 -15.14 -5.41
C ASP A 99 -7.87 -14.34 -4.21
N PHE A 100 -7.54 -13.06 -4.45
CA PHE A 100 -7.17 -12.12 -3.41
C PHE A 100 -8.24 -11.05 -3.31
N SER A 101 -8.86 -10.99 -2.15
CA SER A 101 -9.80 -9.96 -1.73
C SER A 101 -9.18 -9.26 -0.54
N LEU A 102 -9.23 -7.91 -0.54
CA LEU A 102 -8.84 -7.17 0.65
C LEU A 102 -9.77 -7.48 1.83
N GLN A 103 -11.00 -7.94 1.57
CA GLN A 103 -12.01 -8.30 2.57
C GLN A 103 -11.78 -9.68 3.21
N GLY A 104 -10.83 -10.47 2.70
CA GLY A 104 -10.76 -11.92 2.93
C GLY A 104 -11.54 -12.71 1.90
#